data_AF-A0A925PNZ5-F1
#
_entry.id   AF-A0A925PNZ5-F1
#
_cell.length_a   1.000
_cell.length_b   1.000
_cell.length_c   1.000
_cell.angle_alpha   90.00
_cell.angle_beta   90.00
_cell.angle_gamma   90.00
#
_symmetry.space_group_name_H-M   'P 1'
#
loop_
_entity.id
_entity.type
_entity.pdbx_description
1 polymer ?
#
loop_
_entity_poly.entity_id
_entity_poly.type
_entity_poly.pdbx_seq_one_letter_code
_entity_poly.pdbx_strand_id
1 'polypeptide(L)'
;MPDRLLVVDVERQVATWLDAGEAVASWPVSTARAGIGGEAGSFRTPPGWHLIRERIGQDAVSGTVFVSREPTGETWCGEAREDDLILTRILTLDGVEDGANRGPGCDSLSRYIYLHGTNHEQWLGRPVSHGCVRLSNNDIRQLFGYVREGDLVLVATPEARAIPDPLGGGRFHYAGLGGAGMSALAQFQVMTGGTVSGSDRAFDRGERQGLRAQLERLGITVVPQDGSGVGPDCAALVVSTAVEEHVPDYEAARAIGIPIIHRSELLAHFVARQRSVAVTGTSGKSTVTAMVFAILTGAGRDPSVITGGDLPELEAQGLTGNAFAGRSDLLIVEADESDGSLIRYAPAIGVILNLQRDHKEIEEVAAMFAALRARVREALVVGDDEILDPFAGGALRFGLGPRADMRGEDVVLGPDGSRFRINDIAFELQVPGAHNVINALAAIATCHVLGVPLEEMAAPLAAFRGIGRRFQTVGKAHGVEVIDDFAHNPEKIAAAVRTAKLRATRVLAIYQPHGYGPTRFLRRDFVATFARELGAEDRLWMLEVFYAGGTATRDFSAADIVAEIAARGNEAAFAPSREWLVARISRDARQGDLVLVMGARDPSLSALARAILAGIERAATPAPVK
;
A
#
# COMPACT_ATOMS: atom_id res chain seq x y z
N MET A 1 -30.84 20.30 -0.41
CA MET A 1 -31.20 18.98 -0.94
C MET A 1 -32.43 19.16 -1.83
N PRO A 2 -32.54 18.44 -2.94
CA PRO A 2 -33.78 18.39 -3.73
C PRO A 2 -34.91 17.80 -2.88
N ASP A 3 -36.16 18.19 -3.17
CA ASP A 3 -37.33 17.65 -2.47
C ASP A 3 -37.56 16.16 -2.78
N ARG A 4 -37.09 15.68 -3.93
CA ARG A 4 -37.26 14.29 -4.39
C ARG A 4 -35.92 13.73 -4.82
N LEU A 5 -35.39 12.77 -4.08
CA LEU A 5 -34.04 12.27 -4.28
C LEU A 5 -33.94 10.78 -3.97
N LEU A 6 -33.38 10.01 -4.88
CA LEU A 6 -32.89 8.66 -4.60
C LEU A 6 -31.41 8.70 -4.26
N VAL A 7 -31.02 8.26 -3.07
CA VAL A 7 -29.61 8.14 -2.68
C VAL A 7 -29.19 6.69 -2.78
N VAL A 8 -28.19 6.38 -3.61
CA VAL A 8 -27.52 5.08 -3.66
C VAL A 8 -26.26 5.17 -2.81
N ASP A 9 -26.32 4.62 -1.60
CA ASP A 9 -25.18 4.49 -0.69
C ASP A 9 -24.35 3.28 -1.15
N VAL A 10 -23.23 3.58 -1.81
CA VAL A 10 -22.33 2.57 -2.35
C VAL A 10 -21.66 1.77 -1.22
N GLU A 11 -21.43 2.34 -0.04
CA GLU A 11 -20.75 1.60 1.02
C GLU A 11 -21.70 0.58 1.66
N ARG A 12 -22.91 1.04 2.00
CA ARG A 12 -23.93 0.19 2.61
C ARG A 12 -24.64 -0.71 1.63
N GLN A 13 -24.47 -0.47 0.32
CA GLN A 13 -25.16 -1.19 -0.74
C GLN A 13 -26.69 -1.09 -0.54
N VAL A 14 -27.16 0.14 -0.32
CA VAL A 14 -28.57 0.46 -0.09
C VAL A 14 -28.98 1.66 -0.94
N ALA A 15 -30.17 1.63 -1.53
CA ALA A 15 -30.80 2.78 -2.14
C ALA A 15 -31.94 3.28 -1.26
N THR A 16 -31.98 4.57 -0.96
CA THR A 16 -32.98 5.20 -0.10
C THR A 16 -33.69 6.32 -0.85
N TRP A 17 -35.03 6.23 -0.90
CA TRP A 17 -35.86 7.29 -1.45
C TRP A 17 -36.16 8.33 -0.38
N LEU A 18 -35.85 9.59 -0.68
CA LEU A 18 -36.07 10.77 0.15
C LEU A 18 -37.17 11.63 -0.47
N ASP A 19 -38.16 12.00 0.35
CA ASP A 19 -39.22 12.97 0.00
C ASP A 19 -39.21 14.09 1.05
N ALA A 20 -39.07 15.34 0.61
CA ALA A 20 -38.82 16.52 1.44
C ALA A 20 -37.67 16.34 2.47
N GLY A 21 -36.67 15.51 2.13
CA GLY A 21 -35.52 15.20 2.98
C GLY A 21 -35.74 14.08 4.01
N GLU A 22 -36.94 13.50 4.09
CA GLU A 22 -37.24 12.36 4.96
C GLU A 22 -37.11 11.02 4.20
N ALA A 23 -36.51 10.02 4.84
CA ALA A 23 -36.39 8.67 4.28
C ALA A 23 -37.73 7.93 4.36
N VAL A 24 -38.37 7.74 3.21
CA VAL A 24 -39.71 7.14 3.11
C VAL A 24 -39.67 5.67 2.69
N ALA A 25 -38.61 5.24 1.99
CA ALA A 25 -38.41 3.84 1.60
C ALA A 25 -36.92 3.55 1.35
N SER A 26 -36.53 2.28 1.52
CA SER A 26 -35.14 1.85 1.35
C SER A 26 -35.05 0.41 0.87
N TRP A 27 -34.08 0.11 0.00
CA TRP A 27 -33.91 -1.20 -0.64
C TRP A 27 -32.44 -1.62 -0.67
N PRO A 28 -32.12 -2.90 -0.40
CA PRO A 28 -30.79 -3.43 -0.69
C PRO A 28 -30.48 -3.34 -2.18
N VAL A 29 -29.25 -2.94 -2.52
CA VAL A 29 -28.79 -2.86 -3.90
C VAL A 29 -27.44 -3.53 -4.08
N SER A 30 -27.00 -3.66 -5.33
CA SER A 30 -25.63 -4.07 -5.66
C SER A 30 -25.01 -3.18 -6.72
N THR A 31 -23.93 -2.49 -6.36
CA THR A 31 -23.13 -1.66 -7.29
C THR A 31 -21.98 -2.47 -7.89
N ALA A 32 -21.12 -1.81 -8.67
CA ALA A 32 -20.06 -2.49 -9.40
C ALA A 32 -19.01 -3.12 -8.50
N ARG A 33 -18.67 -4.38 -8.81
CA ARG A 33 -17.53 -5.08 -8.19
C ARG A 33 -16.20 -4.35 -8.41
N ALA A 34 -16.05 -3.67 -9.55
CA ALA A 34 -14.85 -2.92 -9.91
C ALA A 34 -14.71 -1.59 -9.14
N GLY A 35 -15.67 -1.25 -8.28
CA GLY A 35 -15.71 -0.01 -7.51
C GLY A 35 -16.43 1.13 -8.23
N ILE A 36 -16.13 2.37 -7.85
CA ILE A 36 -16.81 3.58 -8.32
C ILE A 36 -15.92 4.38 -9.26
N GLY A 37 -16.46 4.84 -10.38
CA GLY A 37 -15.71 5.54 -11.42
C GLY A 37 -16.53 5.86 -12.67
N GLY A 38 -16.27 7.03 -13.23
CA GLY A 38 -16.93 7.56 -14.42
C GLY A 38 -16.39 7.03 -15.75
N GLU A 39 -15.18 6.51 -15.78
CA GLU A 39 -14.46 6.17 -17.03
C GLU A 39 -15.13 5.05 -17.85
N ALA A 40 -15.22 5.24 -19.17
CA ALA A 40 -15.72 4.25 -20.12
C ALA A 40 -14.82 3.00 -20.11
N GLY A 41 -15.44 1.81 -20.18
CA GLY A 41 -14.71 0.53 -20.12
C GLY A 41 -14.18 0.15 -18.73
N SER A 42 -14.35 0.99 -17.70
CA SER A 42 -13.88 0.68 -16.33
C SER A 42 -14.69 -0.39 -15.61
N PHE A 43 -15.91 -0.69 -16.10
CA PHE A 43 -16.92 -1.51 -15.41
C PHE A 43 -17.28 -1.02 -14.01
N ARG A 44 -16.93 0.22 -13.66
CA ARG A 44 -17.25 0.87 -12.39
C ARG A 44 -18.60 1.58 -12.46
N THR A 45 -19.26 1.69 -11.32
CA THR A 45 -20.50 2.49 -11.18
C THR A 45 -20.11 3.97 -11.16
N PRO A 46 -20.66 4.83 -12.03
CA PRO A 46 -20.36 6.27 -12.00
C PRO A 46 -20.81 6.92 -10.69
N PRO A 47 -19.96 7.72 -10.02
CA PRO A 47 -20.33 8.48 -8.82
C PRO A 47 -21.21 9.69 -9.15
N GLY A 48 -21.71 10.33 -8.11
CA GLY A 48 -22.20 11.71 -8.18
C GLY A 48 -23.67 11.82 -8.55
N TRP A 49 -24.06 12.99 -9.05
CA TRP A 49 -25.43 13.33 -9.37
C TRP A 49 -25.83 12.85 -10.77
N HIS A 50 -26.99 12.21 -10.83
CA HIS A 50 -27.67 11.76 -12.03
C HIS A 50 -29.12 12.22 -12.02
N LEU A 51 -29.72 12.23 -13.20
CA LEU A 51 -31.14 12.44 -13.42
C LEU A 51 -31.74 11.16 -13.99
N ILE A 52 -32.93 10.78 -13.52
CA ILE A 52 -33.69 9.67 -14.12
C ILE A 52 -34.21 10.16 -15.47
N ARG A 53 -33.59 9.66 -16.54
CA ARG A 53 -33.88 10.12 -17.90
C ARG A 53 -35.13 9.48 -18.46
N GLU A 54 -35.23 8.16 -18.37
CA GLU A 54 -36.35 7.36 -18.87
C GLU A 54 -36.70 6.23 -17.91
N ARG A 55 -37.99 5.92 -17.85
CA ARG A 55 -38.56 4.80 -17.08
C ARG A 55 -39.05 3.72 -18.02
N ILE A 56 -38.27 2.65 -18.16
CA ILE A 56 -38.53 1.61 -19.15
C ILE A 56 -39.15 0.38 -18.49
N GLY A 57 -40.20 -0.13 -19.15
CA GLY A 57 -40.89 -1.35 -18.75
C GLY A 57 -42.06 -1.14 -17.80
N GLN A 58 -42.61 0.08 -17.63
CA GLN A 58 -43.72 0.40 -16.70
C GLN A 58 -44.83 -0.69 -16.65
N ASP A 59 -45.26 -1.19 -17.80
CA ASP A 59 -46.32 -2.21 -17.94
C ASP A 59 -45.81 -3.65 -18.16
N ALA A 60 -44.49 -3.85 -18.17
CA ALA A 60 -43.88 -5.16 -18.37
C ALA A 60 -44.21 -6.11 -17.20
N VAL A 61 -44.21 -7.42 -17.45
CA VAL A 61 -44.44 -8.40 -16.38
C VAL A 61 -43.18 -8.49 -15.50
N SER A 62 -43.33 -8.91 -14.23
CA SER A 62 -42.17 -9.21 -13.38
C SER A 62 -41.33 -10.31 -14.03
N GLY A 63 -40.02 -10.12 -14.10
CA GLY A 63 -39.10 -11.04 -14.76
C GLY A 63 -38.94 -10.80 -16.27
N THR A 64 -39.62 -9.82 -16.89
CA THR A 64 -39.35 -9.47 -18.30
C THR A 64 -37.86 -9.17 -18.51
N VAL A 65 -37.24 -9.82 -19.49
CA VAL A 65 -35.82 -9.68 -19.79
C VAL A 65 -35.60 -8.53 -20.78
N PHE A 66 -34.57 -7.72 -20.54
CA PHE A 66 -34.20 -6.59 -21.39
C PHE A 66 -32.78 -6.75 -21.92
N VAL A 67 -32.58 -6.35 -23.19
CA VAL A 67 -31.27 -6.19 -23.81
C VAL A 67 -31.27 -4.84 -24.51
N SER A 68 -30.21 -4.05 -24.30
CA SER A 68 -30.10 -2.71 -24.91
C SER A 68 -31.31 -1.80 -24.68
N ARG A 69 -31.96 -1.91 -23.50
CA ARG A 69 -33.17 -1.16 -23.09
C ARG A 69 -34.47 -1.60 -23.77
N GLU A 70 -34.45 -2.66 -24.57
CA GLU A 70 -35.63 -3.20 -25.22
C GLU A 70 -36.02 -4.54 -24.61
N PRO A 71 -37.33 -4.82 -24.43
CA PRO A 71 -37.78 -6.12 -23.96
C PRO A 71 -37.49 -7.19 -25.02
N THR A 72 -36.93 -8.31 -24.61
CA THR A 72 -36.59 -9.41 -25.55
C THR A 72 -37.79 -10.29 -25.93
N GLY A 73 -38.91 -10.14 -25.21
CA GLY A 73 -40.07 -11.04 -25.26
C GLY A 73 -39.96 -12.22 -24.30
N GLU A 74 -38.81 -12.42 -23.65
CA GLU A 74 -38.60 -13.44 -22.64
C GLU A 74 -39.05 -12.96 -21.25
N THR A 75 -39.55 -13.88 -20.42
CA THR A 75 -39.86 -13.65 -19.01
C THR A 75 -39.16 -14.71 -18.17
N TRP A 76 -38.23 -14.27 -17.33
CA TRP A 76 -37.55 -15.09 -16.33
C TRP A 76 -38.51 -15.44 -15.19
N CYS A 77 -38.59 -16.72 -14.84
CA CYS A 77 -39.58 -17.27 -13.91
C CYS A 77 -38.93 -17.83 -12.62
N GLY A 78 -37.68 -17.47 -12.34
CA GLY A 78 -36.94 -17.96 -11.17
C GLY A 78 -36.01 -19.12 -11.46
N GLU A 79 -35.86 -19.54 -12.72
CA GLU A 79 -34.94 -20.60 -13.09
C GLU A 79 -33.47 -20.17 -12.88
N ALA A 80 -32.60 -21.11 -12.48
CA ALA A 80 -31.19 -20.83 -12.26
C ALA A 80 -30.48 -20.52 -13.59
N ARG A 81 -29.77 -19.38 -13.64
CA ARG A 81 -28.93 -18.97 -14.77
C ARG A 81 -27.62 -18.37 -14.29
N GLU A 82 -26.56 -18.58 -15.08
CA GLU A 82 -25.25 -17.96 -14.86
C GLU A 82 -25.14 -16.57 -15.49
N ASP A 83 -25.95 -16.30 -16.52
CA ASP A 83 -25.98 -15.01 -17.20
C ASP A 83 -26.57 -13.92 -16.30
N ASP A 84 -26.03 -12.71 -16.39
CA ASP A 84 -26.46 -11.55 -15.63
C ASP A 84 -27.57 -10.79 -16.38
N LEU A 85 -28.82 -11.09 -16.04
CA LEU A 85 -29.98 -10.55 -16.73
C LEU A 85 -30.39 -9.18 -16.19
N ILE A 86 -30.78 -8.29 -17.10
CA ILE A 86 -31.49 -7.04 -16.79
C ILE A 86 -32.99 -7.35 -16.81
N LEU A 87 -33.63 -7.28 -15.66
CA LEU A 87 -35.00 -7.77 -15.49
C LEU A 87 -35.97 -6.70 -15.02
N THR A 88 -37.24 -6.96 -15.32
CA THR A 88 -38.43 -6.33 -14.77
C THR A 88 -38.59 -4.86 -15.17
N ARG A 89 -37.68 -3.98 -14.79
CA ARG A 89 -37.73 -2.55 -15.09
C ARG A 89 -36.32 -1.96 -15.20
N ILE A 90 -36.19 -0.85 -15.94
CA ILE A 90 -34.94 -0.09 -16.08
C ILE A 90 -35.21 1.40 -15.82
N LEU A 91 -34.47 1.99 -14.88
CA LEU A 91 -34.29 3.45 -14.81
C LEU A 91 -32.97 3.80 -15.48
N THR A 92 -33.01 4.61 -16.54
CA THR A 92 -31.80 5.11 -17.18
C THR A 92 -31.28 6.33 -16.41
N LEU A 93 -29.95 6.41 -16.27
CA LEU A 93 -29.29 7.49 -15.55
C LEU A 93 -28.54 8.39 -16.51
N ASP A 94 -28.90 9.67 -16.51
CA ASP A 94 -28.19 10.73 -17.22
C ASP A 94 -27.33 11.50 -16.22
N GLY A 95 -26.01 11.48 -16.41
CA GLY A 95 -25.08 12.15 -15.50
C GLY A 95 -25.17 13.66 -15.66
N VAL A 96 -25.08 14.41 -14.56
CA VAL A 96 -25.18 15.88 -14.60
C VAL A 96 -23.88 16.60 -14.19
N GLU A 97 -22.79 15.86 -13.98
CA GLU A 97 -21.50 16.38 -13.52
C GLU A 97 -20.37 16.09 -14.52
N ASP A 98 -19.82 17.16 -15.10
CA ASP A 98 -18.76 17.07 -16.12
C ASP A 98 -17.50 16.43 -15.57
N GLY A 99 -16.95 15.45 -16.29
CA GLY A 99 -15.74 14.73 -15.93
C GLY A 99 -15.91 13.68 -14.82
N ALA A 100 -17.08 13.63 -14.17
CA ALA A 100 -17.40 12.62 -13.16
C ALA A 100 -18.36 11.55 -13.70
N ASN A 101 -19.45 12.00 -14.35
CA ASN A 101 -20.47 11.11 -14.88
C ASN A 101 -21.15 11.64 -16.17
N ARG A 102 -20.68 12.80 -16.66
CA ARG A 102 -21.08 13.47 -17.91
C ARG A 102 -19.84 13.87 -18.71
N GLY A 103 -19.90 13.71 -20.04
CA GLY A 103 -18.85 14.15 -20.96
C GLY A 103 -18.03 13.01 -21.61
N PRO A 104 -17.08 13.34 -22.50
CA PRO A 104 -16.37 12.36 -23.32
C PRO A 104 -15.70 11.28 -22.47
N GLY A 105 -15.98 10.01 -22.79
CA GLY A 105 -15.37 8.88 -22.08
C GLY A 105 -15.81 8.71 -20.63
N CYS A 106 -16.79 9.47 -20.13
CA CYS A 106 -17.32 9.28 -18.77
C CYS A 106 -18.85 9.41 -18.61
N ASP A 107 -19.57 9.53 -19.72
CA ASP A 107 -21.01 9.76 -19.77
C ASP A 107 -21.83 8.51 -19.38
N SER A 108 -22.61 8.62 -18.30
CA SER A 108 -23.34 7.48 -17.70
C SER A 108 -24.41 6.91 -18.63
N LEU A 109 -25.10 7.77 -19.38
CA LEU A 109 -26.21 7.36 -20.25
C LEU A 109 -25.68 6.61 -21.47
N SER A 110 -24.64 7.12 -22.12
CA SER A 110 -23.98 6.45 -23.26
C SER A 110 -23.24 5.18 -22.85
N ARG A 111 -22.88 5.03 -21.57
CA ARG A 111 -22.30 3.81 -20.98
C ARG A 111 -23.32 2.75 -20.57
N TYR A 112 -24.62 2.96 -20.83
CA TYR A 112 -25.68 1.98 -20.52
C TYR A 112 -25.73 1.65 -19.02
N ILE A 113 -25.57 2.66 -18.15
CA ILE A 113 -25.66 2.50 -16.69
C ILE A 113 -27.12 2.65 -16.24
N TYR A 114 -27.61 1.68 -15.46
CA TYR A 114 -29.01 1.57 -15.07
C TYR A 114 -29.20 1.30 -13.57
N LEU A 115 -30.41 1.58 -13.09
CA LEU A 115 -31.01 0.84 -11.96
C LEU A 115 -31.98 -0.18 -12.53
N HIS A 116 -31.81 -1.46 -12.17
CA HIS A 116 -32.64 -2.54 -12.74
C HIS A 116 -32.80 -3.75 -11.82
N GLY A 117 -33.81 -4.58 -12.12
CA GLY A 117 -34.00 -5.89 -11.48
C GLY A 117 -32.95 -6.91 -11.93
N THR A 118 -32.65 -7.91 -11.11
CA THR A 118 -31.67 -8.98 -11.44
C THR A 118 -32.19 -10.37 -11.12
N ASN A 119 -31.70 -11.39 -11.83
CA ASN A 119 -31.88 -12.81 -11.49
C ASN A 119 -30.96 -13.28 -10.34
N HIS A 120 -30.01 -12.44 -9.92
CA HIS A 120 -29.01 -12.72 -8.90
C HIS A 120 -29.33 -12.06 -7.55
N GLU A 121 -30.58 -12.13 -7.10
CA GLU A 121 -31.05 -11.45 -5.88
C GLU A 121 -30.31 -11.88 -4.61
N GLN A 122 -29.81 -13.11 -4.55
CA GLN A 122 -29.01 -13.63 -3.44
C GLN A 122 -27.66 -12.91 -3.28
N TRP A 123 -27.27 -12.07 -4.24
CA TRP A 123 -26.06 -11.26 -4.17
C TRP A 123 -26.30 -9.79 -3.86
N LEU A 124 -27.55 -9.37 -3.61
CA LEU A 124 -27.87 -8.01 -3.20
C LEU A 124 -27.26 -7.67 -1.82
N GLY A 125 -26.85 -6.41 -1.63
CA GLY A 125 -26.15 -5.94 -0.43
C GLY A 125 -24.62 -6.02 -0.50
N ARG A 126 -24.06 -6.33 -1.66
CA ARG A 126 -22.59 -6.36 -1.91
C ARG A 126 -22.24 -5.91 -3.34
N PRO A 127 -21.03 -5.38 -3.59
CA PRO A 127 -20.63 -4.95 -4.92
C PRO A 127 -20.38 -6.14 -5.85
N VAL A 128 -21.31 -6.41 -6.78
CA VAL A 128 -21.26 -7.56 -7.70
C VAL A 128 -21.61 -7.22 -9.16
N SER A 129 -21.94 -5.96 -9.45
CA SER A 129 -22.34 -5.54 -10.79
C SER A 129 -21.17 -5.22 -11.73
N HIS A 130 -21.48 -4.97 -13.00
CA HIS A 130 -20.56 -4.47 -14.03
C HIS A 130 -20.84 -3.01 -14.42
N GLY A 131 -21.21 -2.18 -13.44
CA GLY A 131 -21.43 -0.74 -13.62
C GLY A 131 -22.81 -0.28 -13.15
N CYS A 132 -23.84 -1.08 -13.41
CA CYS A 132 -25.22 -0.77 -13.00
C CYS A 132 -25.44 -0.88 -11.48
N VAL A 133 -26.60 -0.43 -11.02
CA VAL A 133 -27.08 -0.65 -9.65
C VAL A 133 -28.22 -1.66 -9.73
N ARG A 134 -28.04 -2.84 -9.14
CA ARG A 134 -29.03 -3.92 -9.19
C ARG A 134 -29.95 -3.86 -7.97
N LEU A 135 -31.21 -4.21 -8.17
CA LEU A 135 -32.24 -4.38 -7.14
C LEU A 135 -32.94 -5.73 -7.33
N SER A 136 -33.68 -6.19 -6.32
CA SER A 136 -34.59 -7.33 -6.54
C SER A 136 -35.70 -6.93 -7.52
N ASN A 137 -36.30 -7.93 -8.17
CA ASN A 137 -37.40 -7.70 -9.11
C ASN A 137 -38.62 -7.06 -8.42
N ASN A 138 -38.82 -7.35 -7.12
CA ASN A 138 -39.87 -6.71 -6.33
C ASN A 138 -39.50 -5.27 -5.97
N ASP A 139 -38.26 -5.03 -5.55
CA ASP A 139 -37.81 -3.72 -5.08
C ASP A 139 -37.73 -2.70 -6.21
N ILE A 140 -37.24 -3.09 -7.40
CA ILE A 140 -37.24 -2.19 -8.55
C ILE A 140 -38.68 -1.79 -8.95
N ARG A 141 -39.66 -2.68 -8.80
CA ARG A 141 -41.08 -2.37 -9.06
C ARG A 141 -41.64 -1.39 -8.04
N GLN A 142 -41.29 -1.57 -6.76
CA GLN A 142 -41.67 -0.62 -5.72
C GLN A 142 -41.05 0.75 -5.99
N LEU A 143 -39.73 0.80 -6.21
CA LEU A 143 -38.99 2.03 -6.53
C LEU A 143 -39.62 2.76 -7.73
N PHE A 144 -40.02 2.03 -8.77
CA PHE A 144 -40.73 2.56 -9.93
C PHE A 144 -42.03 3.29 -9.61
N GLY A 145 -42.71 2.92 -8.52
CA GLY A 145 -43.90 3.60 -8.02
C GLY A 145 -43.60 4.93 -7.31
N TYR A 146 -42.39 5.09 -6.78
CA TYR A 146 -41.95 6.32 -6.11
C TYR A 146 -41.38 7.34 -7.09
N VAL A 147 -40.53 6.90 -8.02
CA VAL A 147 -39.73 7.79 -8.88
C VAL A 147 -40.46 8.21 -10.16
N ARG A 148 -40.09 9.38 -10.69
CA ARG A 148 -40.56 9.98 -11.95
C ARG A 148 -39.36 10.34 -12.82
N GLU A 149 -39.61 10.50 -14.12
CA GLU A 149 -38.60 11.09 -15.00
C GLU A 149 -38.29 12.52 -14.55
N GLY A 150 -37.01 12.88 -14.53
CA GLY A 150 -36.53 14.14 -13.98
C GLY A 150 -36.19 14.12 -12.48
N ASP A 151 -36.59 13.09 -11.72
CA ASP A 151 -36.14 12.95 -10.33
C ASP A 151 -34.62 12.70 -10.29
N LEU A 152 -33.97 13.20 -9.24
CA LEU A 152 -32.52 13.09 -9.07
C LEU A 152 -32.13 11.79 -8.38
N VAL A 153 -30.98 11.26 -8.79
CA VAL A 153 -30.29 10.14 -8.14
C VAL A 153 -28.91 10.63 -7.73
N LEU A 154 -28.54 10.43 -6.48
CA LEU A 154 -27.18 10.62 -6.00
C LEU A 154 -26.55 9.25 -5.81
N VAL A 155 -25.59 8.88 -6.65
CA VAL A 155 -24.69 7.76 -6.36
C VAL A 155 -23.63 8.27 -5.40
N ALA A 156 -23.96 8.17 -4.11
CA ALA A 156 -23.11 8.60 -3.04
C ALA A 156 -21.89 7.66 -2.98
N THR A 157 -20.76 8.16 -3.49
CA THR A 157 -19.48 7.70 -2.99
C THR A 157 -19.45 7.92 -1.48
N PRO A 158 -18.61 7.21 -0.73
CA PRO A 158 -18.31 7.62 0.63
C PRO A 158 -17.80 9.07 0.57
N GLU A 159 -18.67 10.05 0.85
CA GLU A 159 -18.23 11.27 1.52
C GLU A 159 -17.45 10.77 2.72
N ALA A 160 -16.29 11.38 2.99
CA ALA A 160 -15.42 11.02 4.10
C ALA A 160 -16.30 10.72 5.32
N ARG A 161 -16.54 9.43 5.59
CA ARG A 161 -17.38 8.98 6.69
C ARG A 161 -16.81 9.71 7.88
N ALA A 162 -17.62 10.48 8.59
CA ALA A 162 -17.10 11.31 9.67
C ALA A 162 -16.42 10.37 10.68
N ILE A 163 -15.09 10.29 10.57
CA ILE A 163 -14.28 9.46 11.45
C ILE A 163 -14.45 10.14 12.81
N PRO A 164 -14.94 9.41 13.84
CA PRO A 164 -14.96 9.93 15.19
C PRO A 164 -13.60 10.54 15.51
N ASP A 165 -13.56 11.66 16.24
CA ASP A 165 -12.27 12.30 16.51
C ASP A 165 -11.35 11.30 17.22
N PRO A 166 -10.19 10.91 16.64
CA PRO A 166 -9.27 9.98 17.28
C PRO A 166 -8.71 10.52 18.61
N LEU A 167 -8.82 11.83 18.84
CA LEU A 167 -8.45 12.51 20.09
C LEU A 167 -9.67 12.79 20.99
N GLY A 168 -10.87 12.35 20.59
CA GLY A 168 -12.08 12.50 21.37
C GLY A 168 -12.10 11.61 22.62
N GLY A 169 -13.17 11.71 23.40
CA GLY A 169 -13.29 10.99 24.68
C GLY A 169 -13.51 9.47 24.58
N GLY A 170 -13.70 8.92 23.38
CA GLY A 170 -13.94 7.48 23.18
C GLY A 170 -12.70 6.74 22.67
N ARG A 171 -12.61 5.45 23.00
CA ARG A 171 -11.46 4.60 22.66
C ARG A 171 -11.57 4.04 21.24
N PHE A 172 -10.47 4.01 20.51
CA PHE A 172 -10.41 3.27 19.25
C PHE A 172 -9.91 1.84 19.53
N HIS A 173 -10.57 0.85 18.93
CA HIS A 173 -10.15 -0.55 19.03
C HIS A 173 -9.57 -1.02 17.70
N TYR A 174 -8.34 -1.55 17.69
CA TYR A 174 -7.65 -2.01 16.49
C TYR A 174 -7.68 -3.54 16.41
N ALA A 175 -8.47 -4.10 15.51
CA ALA A 175 -8.40 -5.53 15.21
C ALA A 175 -7.25 -5.80 14.22
N GLY A 176 -6.35 -6.73 14.57
CA GLY A 176 -5.11 -6.94 13.80
C GLY A 176 -4.00 -5.95 14.18
N LEU A 177 -3.94 -5.55 15.45
CA LEU A 177 -3.00 -4.58 16.03
C LEU A 177 -1.52 -4.93 15.76
N GLY A 178 -1.18 -6.20 15.55
CA GLY A 178 0.18 -6.63 15.25
C GLY A 178 0.66 -6.22 13.86
N GLY A 179 -0.22 -5.95 12.90
CA GLY A 179 0.17 -5.54 11.55
C GLY A 179 0.98 -4.23 11.55
N ALA A 180 2.03 -4.11 10.72
CA ALA A 180 2.92 -2.94 10.73
C ALA A 180 2.18 -1.60 10.54
N GLY A 181 1.22 -1.53 9.61
CA GLY A 181 0.40 -0.32 9.43
C GLY A 181 -0.60 -0.09 10.58
N MET A 182 -1.10 -1.16 11.20
CA MET A 182 -2.05 -1.06 12.32
C MET A 182 -1.35 -0.58 13.59
N SER A 183 -0.19 -1.16 13.93
CA SER A 183 0.60 -0.76 15.09
C SER A 183 1.11 0.67 14.95
N ALA A 184 1.49 1.11 13.75
CA ALA A 184 1.93 2.48 13.51
C ALA A 184 0.81 3.50 13.79
N LEU A 185 -0.41 3.25 13.29
CA LEU A 185 -1.56 4.12 13.53
C LEU A 185 -1.98 4.13 15.00
N ALA A 186 -1.99 2.97 15.66
CA ALA A 186 -2.30 2.86 17.08
C ALA A 186 -1.30 3.65 17.95
N GLN A 187 0.00 3.50 17.68
CA GLN A 187 1.05 4.26 18.37
C GLN A 187 0.89 5.76 18.14
N PHE A 188 0.70 6.18 16.90
CA PHE A 188 0.55 7.59 16.56
C PHE A 188 -0.68 8.21 17.26
N GLN A 189 -1.81 7.51 17.31
CA GLN A 189 -2.99 7.96 18.01
C GLN A 189 -2.74 8.13 19.52
N VAL A 190 -2.08 7.17 20.18
CA VAL A 190 -1.76 7.31 21.62
C VAL A 190 -0.76 8.44 21.87
N MET A 191 0.28 8.56 21.06
CA MET A 191 1.30 9.61 21.22
C MET A 191 0.74 11.02 21.00
N THR A 192 -0.36 11.14 20.23
CA THR A 192 -1.08 12.41 20.03
C THR A 192 -2.18 12.67 21.07
N GLY A 193 -2.36 11.77 22.04
CA GLY A 193 -3.26 11.93 23.19
C GLY A 193 -4.57 11.13 23.11
N GLY A 194 -4.76 10.31 22.07
CA GLY A 194 -5.92 9.43 21.95
C GLY A 194 -5.85 8.19 22.85
N THR A 195 -6.98 7.51 23.01
CA THR A 195 -7.07 6.25 23.78
C THR A 195 -7.23 5.07 22.84
N VAL A 196 -6.36 4.07 22.97
CA VAL A 196 -6.31 2.92 22.06
C VAL A 196 -6.34 1.59 22.80
N SER A 197 -7.07 0.65 22.23
CA SER A 197 -6.96 -0.78 22.51
C SER A 197 -6.78 -1.56 21.21
N GLY A 198 -6.42 -2.83 21.28
CA GLY A 198 -6.45 -3.69 20.11
C GLY A 198 -6.27 -5.16 20.42
N SER A 199 -6.45 -5.97 19.40
CA SER A 199 -6.36 -7.42 19.42
C SER A 199 -5.55 -7.91 18.22
N ASP A 200 -4.94 -9.10 18.33
CA ASP A 200 -4.34 -9.76 17.17
C ASP A 200 -4.24 -11.26 17.40
N ARG A 201 -4.69 -12.07 16.42
CA ARG A 201 -4.56 -13.53 16.46
C ARG A 201 -3.13 -14.03 16.70
N ALA A 202 -2.11 -13.29 16.27
CA ALA A 202 -0.71 -13.61 16.53
C ALA A 202 -0.38 -13.48 18.02
N PHE A 203 -0.90 -12.44 18.69
CA PHE A 203 -0.70 -12.27 20.12
C PHE A 203 -1.40 -13.38 20.91
N ASP A 204 -2.60 -13.78 20.49
CA ASP A 204 -3.36 -14.88 21.10
C ASP A 204 -2.65 -16.23 20.97
N ARG A 205 -1.91 -16.45 19.88
CA ARG A 205 -1.07 -17.64 19.68
C ARG A 205 0.29 -17.58 20.38
N GLY A 206 0.58 -16.52 21.15
CA GLY A 206 1.89 -16.36 21.79
C GLY A 206 3.00 -15.91 20.83
N GLU A 207 2.66 -15.49 19.61
CA GLU A 207 3.60 -14.94 18.63
C GLU A 207 3.82 -13.44 18.90
N ARG A 208 4.94 -12.88 18.42
CA ARG A 208 5.23 -11.43 18.44
C ARG A 208 5.10 -10.74 19.81
N GLN A 209 5.39 -11.46 20.90
CA GLN A 209 5.27 -10.94 22.27
C GLN A 209 6.15 -9.72 22.55
N GLY A 210 7.28 -9.57 21.85
CA GLY A 210 8.11 -8.37 21.91
C GLY A 210 7.38 -7.11 21.45
N LEU A 211 6.63 -7.20 20.33
CA LEU A 211 5.80 -6.11 19.83
C LEU A 211 4.66 -5.81 20.81
N ARG A 212 3.98 -6.84 21.31
CA ARG A 212 2.93 -6.68 22.32
C ARG A 212 3.44 -5.88 23.53
N ALA A 213 4.58 -6.27 24.09
CA ALA A 213 5.18 -5.59 25.25
C ALA A 213 5.64 -4.15 24.93
N GLN A 214 6.04 -3.84 23.69
CA GLN A 214 6.31 -2.47 23.27
C GLN A 214 5.02 -1.62 23.25
N LEU A 215 3.94 -2.14 22.68
CA LEU A 215 2.66 -1.44 22.58
C LEU A 215 2.03 -1.22 23.96
N GLU A 216 2.05 -2.23 24.84
CA GLU A 216 1.54 -2.12 26.21
C GLU A 216 2.31 -1.08 27.03
N ARG A 217 3.64 -0.97 26.86
CA ARG A 217 4.45 0.08 27.51
C ARG A 217 4.11 1.49 27.02
N LEU A 218 3.59 1.63 25.81
CA LEU A 218 3.08 2.89 25.29
C LEU A 218 1.67 3.22 25.80
N GLY A 219 1.05 2.34 26.59
CA GLY A 219 -0.31 2.53 27.13
C GLY A 219 -1.42 1.98 26.24
N ILE A 220 -1.09 1.22 25.19
CA ILE A 220 -2.10 0.54 24.36
C ILE A 220 -2.59 -0.71 25.10
N THR A 221 -3.90 -0.82 25.32
CA THR A 221 -4.50 -1.99 25.95
C THR A 221 -4.63 -3.14 24.94
N VAL A 222 -3.94 -4.26 25.16
CA VAL A 222 -4.05 -5.44 24.30
C VAL A 222 -4.96 -6.49 24.94
N VAL A 223 -5.98 -6.92 24.20
CA VAL A 223 -6.98 -7.91 24.64
C VAL A 223 -7.09 -9.07 23.62
N PRO A 224 -7.70 -10.22 24.00
CA PRO A 224 -7.95 -11.30 23.06
C PRO A 224 -8.81 -10.88 21.87
N GLN A 225 -8.61 -11.47 20.69
CA GLN A 225 -9.43 -11.22 19.49
C GLN A 225 -10.74 -12.03 19.53
N ASP A 226 -11.56 -11.77 20.55
CA ASP A 226 -12.79 -12.51 20.86
C ASP A 226 -14.05 -11.62 20.96
N GLY A 227 -13.95 -10.35 20.56
CA GLY A 227 -15.03 -9.37 20.64
C GLY A 227 -15.07 -8.58 21.94
N SER A 228 -14.35 -9.02 22.98
CA SER A 228 -14.37 -8.37 24.31
C SER A 228 -13.80 -6.95 24.33
N GLY A 229 -12.98 -6.60 23.34
CA GLY A 229 -12.40 -5.25 23.20
C GLY A 229 -13.39 -4.18 22.73
N VAL A 230 -14.55 -4.59 22.21
CA VAL A 230 -15.55 -3.71 21.59
C VAL A 230 -16.75 -3.52 22.54
N GLY A 231 -16.64 -2.52 23.41
CA GLY A 231 -17.67 -2.15 24.39
C GLY A 231 -18.30 -0.77 24.13
N PRO A 232 -19.18 -0.28 25.03
CA PRO A 232 -19.85 1.01 24.91
C PRO A 232 -18.91 2.23 24.89
N ASP A 233 -17.68 2.07 25.39
CA ASP A 233 -16.62 3.08 25.38
C ASP A 233 -15.77 3.08 24.10
N CYS A 234 -16.03 2.14 23.18
CA CYS A 234 -15.41 2.07 21.87
C CYS A 234 -16.08 3.08 20.93
N ALA A 235 -15.33 4.08 20.47
CA ALA A 235 -15.81 5.05 19.49
C ALA A 235 -15.72 4.53 18.05
N ALA A 236 -14.75 3.67 17.75
CA ALA A 236 -14.57 3.07 16.43
C ALA A 236 -13.76 1.77 16.50
N LEU A 237 -14.10 0.83 15.62
CA LEU A 237 -13.26 -0.32 15.30
C LEU A 237 -12.40 0.02 14.08
N VAL A 238 -11.09 -0.07 14.21
CA VAL A 238 -10.14 0.08 13.09
C VAL A 238 -9.74 -1.31 12.60
N VAL A 239 -9.85 -1.52 11.29
CA VAL A 239 -9.54 -2.81 10.64
C VAL A 239 -8.57 -2.62 9.48
N SER A 240 -7.84 -3.68 9.14
CA SER A 240 -7.07 -3.75 7.88
C SER A 240 -7.72 -4.73 6.91
N THR A 241 -7.24 -4.75 5.67
CA THR A 241 -7.67 -5.73 4.65
C THR A 241 -7.43 -7.19 5.08
N ALA A 242 -6.56 -7.44 6.06
CA ALA A 242 -6.29 -8.78 6.59
C ALA A 242 -7.27 -9.21 7.70
N VAL A 243 -8.20 -8.33 8.11
CA VAL A 243 -9.23 -8.63 9.12
C VAL A 243 -10.51 -8.96 8.38
N GLU A 244 -10.92 -10.22 8.45
CA GLU A 244 -12.14 -10.72 7.82
C GLU A 244 -13.39 -10.35 8.64
N GLU A 245 -14.56 -10.24 7.98
CA GLU A 245 -15.81 -9.81 8.65
C GLU A 245 -16.33 -10.78 9.73
N HIS A 246 -15.85 -12.03 9.72
CA HIS A 246 -16.20 -13.05 10.71
C HIS A 246 -15.26 -13.04 11.94
N VAL A 247 -14.29 -12.12 11.97
CA VAL A 247 -13.46 -11.92 13.17
C VAL A 247 -14.36 -11.41 14.30
N PRO A 248 -14.29 -11.99 15.52
CA PRO A 248 -15.21 -11.64 16.61
C PRO A 248 -15.33 -10.14 16.93
N ASP A 249 -14.23 -9.37 16.86
CA ASP A 249 -14.26 -7.91 17.07
C ASP A 249 -15.09 -7.19 16.00
N TYR A 250 -15.03 -7.65 14.75
CA TYR A 250 -15.83 -7.10 13.65
C TYR A 250 -17.32 -7.39 13.87
N GLU A 251 -17.66 -8.63 14.21
CA GLU A 251 -19.03 -9.05 14.50
C GLU A 251 -19.60 -8.27 15.69
N ALA A 252 -18.80 -8.07 16.75
CA ALA A 252 -19.17 -7.29 17.92
C ALA A 252 -19.45 -5.82 17.56
N ALA A 253 -18.53 -5.16 16.84
CA ALA A 253 -18.73 -3.78 16.39
C ALA A 253 -20.00 -3.61 15.55
N ARG A 254 -20.26 -4.56 14.64
CA ARG A 254 -21.47 -4.57 13.82
C ARG A 254 -22.73 -4.76 14.67
N ALA A 255 -22.69 -5.64 15.67
CA ALA A 255 -23.84 -5.95 16.52
C ALA A 255 -24.30 -4.75 17.37
N ILE A 256 -23.36 -3.93 17.84
CA ILE A 256 -23.66 -2.75 18.67
C ILE A 256 -23.59 -1.41 17.91
N GLY A 257 -23.39 -1.45 16.59
CA GLY A 257 -23.45 -0.26 15.71
C GLY A 257 -22.25 0.68 15.82
N ILE A 258 -21.09 0.20 16.30
CA ILE A 258 -19.85 1.00 16.33
C ILE A 258 -19.32 1.19 14.90
N PRO A 259 -18.89 2.41 14.51
CA PRO A 259 -18.25 2.66 13.23
C PRO A 259 -17.04 1.75 13.00
N ILE A 260 -17.04 1.04 11.88
CA ILE A 260 -15.89 0.26 11.41
C ILE A 260 -15.15 1.10 10.36
N ILE A 261 -13.88 1.36 10.60
CA ILE A 261 -13.03 2.26 9.81
C ILE A 261 -11.87 1.44 9.26
N HIS A 262 -11.61 1.56 7.96
CA HIS A 262 -10.45 0.90 7.38
C HIS A 262 -9.16 1.70 7.69
N ARG A 263 -8.03 1.01 7.91
CA ARG A 263 -6.75 1.64 8.26
C ARG A 263 -6.31 2.75 7.32
N SER A 264 -6.59 2.60 6.02
CA SER A 264 -6.23 3.60 5.01
C SER A 264 -7.05 4.88 5.14
N GLU A 265 -8.27 4.79 5.66
CA GLU A 265 -9.15 5.93 5.90
C GLU A 265 -8.67 6.71 7.12
N LEU A 266 -8.28 6.00 8.17
CA LEU A 266 -7.69 6.62 9.35
C LEU A 266 -6.33 7.28 9.05
N LEU A 267 -5.48 6.64 8.25
CA LEU A 267 -4.24 7.27 7.81
C LEU A 267 -4.51 8.51 6.95
N ALA A 268 -5.46 8.44 6.01
CA ALA A 268 -5.85 9.61 5.21
C ALA A 268 -6.41 10.75 6.09
N HIS A 269 -7.14 10.42 7.15
CA HIS A 269 -7.61 11.40 8.14
C HIS A 269 -6.45 12.10 8.85
N PHE A 270 -5.43 11.37 9.30
CA PHE A 270 -4.23 11.98 9.90
C PHE A 270 -3.45 12.84 8.89
N VAL A 271 -3.28 12.35 7.65
CA VAL A 271 -2.62 13.07 6.57
C VAL A 271 -3.32 14.40 6.28
N ALA A 272 -4.65 14.43 6.25
CA ALA A 272 -5.43 15.63 5.93
C ALA A 272 -5.46 16.67 7.07
N ARG A 273 -5.24 16.25 8.33
CA ARG A 273 -5.28 17.14 9.51
C ARG A 273 -3.94 17.80 9.84
N GLN A 274 -2.85 17.27 9.31
CA GLN A 274 -1.48 17.75 9.55
C GLN A 274 -0.92 18.43 8.30
N ARG A 275 0.13 19.25 8.46
CA ARG A 275 0.96 19.71 7.34
C ARG A 275 1.83 18.55 6.87
N SER A 276 1.25 17.69 6.05
CA SER A 276 1.83 16.37 5.75
C SER A 276 2.68 16.32 4.49
N VAL A 277 3.70 15.45 4.52
CA VAL A 277 4.52 15.04 3.38
C VAL A 277 4.21 13.59 3.06
N ALA A 278 3.76 13.30 1.85
CA ALA A 278 3.56 11.93 1.38
C ALA A 278 4.68 11.52 0.43
N VAL A 279 5.47 10.51 0.81
CA VAL A 279 6.56 9.98 -0.01
C VAL A 279 6.11 8.72 -0.74
N THR A 280 6.02 8.80 -2.07
CA THR A 280 5.57 7.70 -2.93
C THR A 280 6.59 7.32 -4.02
N GLY A 281 6.38 6.18 -4.65
CA GLY A 281 7.31 5.58 -5.62
C GLY A 281 7.42 4.07 -5.42
N THR A 282 7.80 3.33 -6.47
CA THR A 282 7.94 1.87 -6.37
C THR A 282 9.05 1.45 -5.38
N SER A 283 10.11 2.25 -5.29
CA SER A 283 11.31 2.00 -4.48
C SER A 283 11.75 3.25 -3.72
N GLY A 284 12.38 3.08 -2.55
CA GLY A 284 13.00 4.18 -1.78
C GLY A 284 12.10 4.91 -0.78
N LYS A 285 10.77 4.66 -0.78
CA LYS A 285 9.79 5.38 0.06
C LYS A 285 10.16 5.45 1.54
N SER A 286 10.38 4.30 2.17
CA SER A 286 10.73 4.22 3.61
C SER A 286 12.06 4.92 3.92
N THR A 287 13.06 4.79 3.04
CA THR A 287 14.38 5.41 3.22
C THR A 287 14.28 6.93 3.15
N VAL A 288 13.59 7.47 2.14
CA VAL A 288 13.38 8.92 2.00
C VAL A 288 12.55 9.46 3.16
N THR A 289 11.48 8.76 3.56
CA THR A 289 10.67 9.10 4.73
C THR A 289 11.54 9.24 5.99
N ALA A 290 12.44 8.27 6.22
CA ALA A 290 13.36 8.30 7.36
C ALA A 290 14.43 9.40 7.25
N MET A 291 14.96 9.66 6.05
CA MET A 291 15.93 10.76 5.84
C MET A 291 15.29 12.13 6.06
N VAL A 292 14.05 12.35 5.59
CA VAL A 292 13.29 13.59 5.85
C VAL A 292 13.07 13.75 7.36
N PHE A 293 12.65 12.68 8.04
CA PHE A 293 12.47 12.68 9.49
C PHE A 293 13.78 13.01 10.23
N ALA A 294 14.91 12.42 9.83
CA ALA A 294 16.22 12.66 10.43
C ALA A 294 16.69 14.10 10.24
N ILE A 295 16.56 14.66 9.02
CA ILE A 295 16.92 16.05 8.73
C ILE A 295 16.09 17.01 9.59
N LEU A 296 14.77 16.87 9.56
CA LEU A 296 13.87 17.76 10.29
C LEU A 296 14.08 17.67 11.80
N THR A 297 14.30 16.46 12.34
CA THR A 297 14.61 16.26 13.76
C THR A 297 15.94 16.91 14.12
N GLY A 298 16.99 16.69 13.31
CA GLY A 298 18.32 17.28 13.53
C GLY A 298 18.36 18.81 13.38
N ALA A 299 17.46 19.37 12.55
CA ALA A 299 17.23 20.81 12.41
C ALA A 299 16.25 21.38 13.46
N GLY A 300 15.89 20.60 14.49
CA GLY A 300 15.05 21.05 15.60
C GLY A 300 13.59 21.33 15.23
N ARG A 301 13.08 20.78 14.11
CA ARG A 301 11.69 20.97 13.65
C ARG A 301 10.69 20.01 14.30
N ASP A 302 11.18 18.98 15.00
CA ASP A 302 10.39 18.04 15.81
C ASP A 302 9.14 17.47 15.07
N PRO A 303 9.35 16.81 13.91
CA PRO A 303 8.26 16.29 13.07
C PRO A 303 7.63 15.02 13.65
N SER A 304 6.44 14.68 13.17
CA SER A 304 5.85 13.35 13.29
C SER A 304 6.17 12.47 12.08
N VAL A 305 6.19 11.15 12.26
CA VAL A 305 6.39 10.19 11.16
C VAL A 305 5.51 8.95 11.33
N ILE A 306 4.99 8.44 10.20
CA ILE A 306 4.36 7.12 10.07
C ILE A 306 4.98 6.43 8.86
N THR A 307 5.61 5.26 9.06
CA THR A 307 6.36 4.59 7.99
C THR A 307 6.16 3.07 8.01
N GLY A 308 6.42 2.42 6.88
CA GLY A 308 6.39 0.97 6.77
C GLY A 308 7.71 0.28 7.15
N GLY A 309 8.81 1.03 7.27
CA GLY A 309 10.12 0.52 7.67
C GLY A 309 10.50 0.91 9.09
N ASP A 310 11.13 -0.01 9.82
CA ASP A 310 11.57 0.23 11.20
C ASP A 310 12.75 1.21 11.22
N LEU A 311 12.61 2.32 11.96
CA LEU A 311 13.68 3.28 12.25
C LEU A 311 14.49 2.82 13.47
N PRO A 312 15.77 2.42 13.31
CA PRO A 312 16.60 1.95 14.41
C PRO A 312 16.78 2.99 15.53
N GLU A 313 16.78 4.28 15.17
CA GLU A 313 16.90 5.38 16.13
C GLU A 313 15.71 5.49 17.09
N LEU A 314 14.51 5.11 16.63
CA LEU A 314 13.30 5.04 17.46
C LEU A 314 13.24 3.72 18.24
N GLU A 315 13.67 2.61 17.64
CA GLU A 315 13.80 1.33 18.34
C GLU A 315 14.76 1.44 19.53
N ALA A 316 15.87 2.16 19.37
CA ALA A 316 16.84 2.43 20.44
C ALA A 316 16.23 3.22 21.62
N GLN A 317 15.13 3.94 21.40
CA GLN A 317 14.36 4.65 22.42
C GLN A 317 13.26 3.76 23.05
N GLY A 318 13.17 2.50 22.64
CA GLY A 318 12.21 1.53 23.16
C GLY A 318 10.85 1.53 22.45
N LEU A 319 10.69 2.33 21.39
CA LEU A 319 9.52 2.35 20.50
C LEU A 319 9.56 1.17 19.52
N THR A 320 8.46 0.93 18.80
CA THR A 320 8.43 -0.10 17.74
C THR A 320 9.24 0.29 16.50
N GLY A 321 9.46 1.58 16.28
CA GLY A 321 10.30 2.08 15.19
C GLY A 321 9.54 2.53 13.93
N ASN A 322 8.23 2.34 13.85
CA ASN A 322 7.44 2.63 12.65
C ASN A 322 6.48 3.84 12.78
N ALA A 323 6.45 4.48 13.95
CA ALA A 323 5.70 5.71 14.18
C ALA A 323 6.33 6.56 15.30
N PHE A 324 6.18 7.88 15.18
CA PHE A 324 6.52 8.86 16.22
C PHE A 324 5.62 10.09 16.07
N ALA A 325 5.20 10.69 17.19
CA ALA A 325 4.53 11.98 17.19
C ALA A 325 5.43 13.06 17.81
N GLY A 326 5.85 14.02 16.98
CA GLY A 326 6.57 15.22 17.43
C GLY A 326 5.59 16.32 17.87
N ARG A 327 6.13 17.46 18.31
CA ARG A 327 5.34 18.62 18.75
C ARG A 327 4.94 19.57 17.62
N SER A 328 5.52 19.45 16.43
CA SER A 328 5.14 20.28 15.28
C SER A 328 3.87 19.78 14.57
N ASP A 329 3.37 20.58 13.63
CA ASP A 329 2.27 20.23 12.73
C ASP A 329 2.72 19.38 11.52
N LEU A 330 4.01 19.00 11.46
CA LEU A 330 4.56 18.23 10.36
C LEU A 330 4.31 16.73 10.55
N LEU A 331 3.81 16.07 9.50
CA LEU A 331 3.64 14.63 9.47
C LEU A 331 4.24 14.05 8.18
N ILE A 332 5.26 13.22 8.30
CA ILE A 332 5.86 12.54 7.16
C ILE A 332 5.28 11.14 7.08
N VAL A 333 4.71 10.78 5.93
CA VAL A 333 4.13 9.46 5.70
C VAL A 333 4.79 8.76 4.53
N GLU A 334 5.11 7.48 4.74
CA GLU A 334 5.33 6.57 3.62
C GLU A 334 3.98 6.29 2.93
N ALA A 335 3.90 6.61 1.64
CA ALA A 335 2.68 6.52 0.86
C ALA A 335 2.79 5.40 -0.18
N ASP A 336 2.31 4.22 0.20
CA ASP A 336 2.38 3.00 -0.61
C ASP A 336 1.21 2.88 -1.60
N GLU A 337 1.54 2.56 -2.85
CA GLU A 337 0.60 2.33 -3.95
C GLU A 337 -0.03 0.92 -3.92
N SER A 338 0.49 0.01 -3.09
CA SER A 338 0.11 -1.41 -3.11
C SER A 338 -1.33 -1.69 -2.69
N ASP A 339 -1.87 -0.95 -1.73
CA ASP A 339 -3.22 -1.13 -1.20
C ASP A 339 -4.25 -0.14 -1.79
N GLY A 340 -3.82 0.70 -2.75
CA GLY A 340 -4.67 1.71 -3.38
C GLY A 340 -5.06 2.87 -2.47
N SER A 341 -4.49 2.98 -1.26
CA SER A 341 -4.78 4.05 -0.30
C SER A 341 -4.29 5.42 -0.78
N LEU A 342 -3.27 5.45 -1.64
CA LEU A 342 -2.63 6.66 -2.13
C LEU A 342 -3.62 7.70 -2.66
N ILE A 343 -4.66 7.25 -3.37
CA ILE A 343 -5.68 8.12 -3.98
C ILE A 343 -6.54 8.87 -2.95
N ARG A 344 -6.50 8.48 -1.68
CA ARG A 344 -7.26 9.09 -0.58
C ARG A 344 -6.49 10.24 0.08
N TYR A 345 -5.19 10.34 -0.13
CA TYR A 345 -4.36 11.34 0.53
C TYR A 345 -4.50 12.72 -0.10
N ALA A 346 -4.45 13.75 0.74
CA ALA A 346 -4.40 15.16 0.36
C ALA A 346 -3.28 15.87 1.14
N PRO A 347 -2.00 15.51 0.89
CA PRO A 347 -0.88 16.06 1.65
C PRO A 347 -0.52 17.48 1.21
N ALA A 348 0.21 18.20 2.06
CA ALA A 348 0.78 19.48 1.68
C ALA A 348 1.85 19.30 0.59
N ILE A 349 2.71 18.28 0.74
CA ILE A 349 3.80 17.97 -0.19
C ILE A 349 3.69 16.51 -0.66
N GLY A 350 3.75 16.28 -1.98
CA GLY A 350 3.89 14.94 -2.57
C GLY A 350 5.26 14.72 -3.19
N VAL A 351 5.95 13.64 -2.82
CA VAL A 351 7.26 13.26 -3.37
C VAL A 351 7.09 12.00 -4.23
N ILE A 352 7.44 12.06 -5.52
CA ILE A 352 7.38 10.92 -6.46
C ILE A 352 8.80 10.52 -6.84
N LEU A 353 9.24 9.36 -6.35
CA LEU A 353 10.64 8.92 -6.47
C LEU A 353 10.96 8.19 -7.77
N ASN A 354 10.07 7.32 -8.24
CA ASN A 354 10.25 6.47 -9.41
C ASN A 354 8.94 5.77 -9.75
N LEU A 355 8.83 5.32 -11.00
CA LEU A 355 7.67 4.59 -11.51
C LEU A 355 8.15 3.33 -12.22
N GLN A 356 7.95 2.18 -11.55
CA GLN A 356 8.42 0.89 -11.99
C GLN A 356 7.35 -0.18 -11.74
N ARG A 357 7.42 -1.27 -12.49
CA ARG A 357 6.57 -2.45 -12.31
C ARG A 357 6.95 -3.19 -11.02
N ASP A 358 5.96 -3.52 -10.19
CA ASP A 358 6.15 -4.29 -8.94
C ASP A 358 4.98 -5.26 -8.71
N HIS A 359 3.95 -4.87 -7.96
CA HIS A 359 2.72 -5.64 -7.78
C HIS A 359 1.58 -5.23 -8.73
N LYS A 360 1.77 -4.18 -9.52
CA LYS A 360 0.83 -3.62 -10.49
C LYS A 360 1.56 -3.25 -11.77
N GLU A 361 0.81 -3.13 -12.86
CA GLU A 361 1.34 -2.57 -14.11
C GLU A 361 1.63 -1.07 -13.95
N ILE A 362 2.57 -0.58 -14.75
CA ILE A 362 3.06 0.80 -14.68
C ILE A 362 1.93 1.80 -14.84
N GLU A 363 0.99 1.54 -15.75
CA GLU A 363 -0.15 2.40 -16.06
C GLU A 363 -1.08 2.55 -14.86
N GLU A 364 -1.28 1.48 -14.09
CA GLU A 364 -2.13 1.52 -12.89
C GLU A 364 -1.46 2.33 -11.77
N VAL A 365 -0.15 2.17 -11.57
CA VAL A 365 0.62 2.96 -10.60
C VAL A 365 0.66 4.43 -11.03
N ALA A 366 0.85 4.71 -12.32
CA ALA A 366 0.84 6.06 -12.89
C ALA A 366 -0.50 6.76 -12.63
N ALA A 367 -1.63 6.06 -12.78
CA ALA A 367 -2.95 6.60 -12.45
C ALA A 367 -3.07 6.99 -10.96
N MET A 368 -2.52 6.18 -10.06
CA MET A 368 -2.50 6.51 -8.62
C MET A 368 -1.62 7.74 -8.34
N PHE A 369 -0.47 7.87 -9.00
CA PHE A 369 0.40 9.04 -8.87
C PHE A 369 -0.26 10.31 -9.43
N ALA A 370 -0.99 10.21 -10.55
CA ALA A 370 -1.77 11.31 -11.09
C ALA A 370 -2.86 11.76 -10.11
N ALA A 371 -3.56 10.81 -9.48
CA ALA A 371 -4.58 11.10 -8.47
C ALA A 371 -4.00 11.80 -7.24
N LEU A 372 -2.85 11.34 -6.74
CA LEU A 372 -2.13 12.02 -5.65
C LEU A 372 -1.70 13.43 -6.09
N ARG A 373 -1.07 13.55 -7.26
CA ARG A 373 -0.55 14.80 -7.82
C ARG A 373 -1.63 15.86 -7.95
N ALA A 374 -2.87 15.48 -8.27
CA ALA A 374 -4.00 16.39 -8.35
C ALA A 374 -4.46 16.93 -6.98
N ARG A 375 -4.04 16.31 -5.88
CA ARG A 375 -4.47 16.63 -4.50
C ARG A 375 -3.37 17.25 -3.64
N VAL A 376 -2.13 17.31 -4.14
CA VAL A 376 -1.01 17.94 -3.41
C VAL A 376 -0.91 19.43 -3.72
N ARG A 377 -0.47 20.23 -2.75
CA ARG A 377 -0.20 21.66 -2.97
C ARG A 377 1.13 21.86 -3.66
N GLU A 378 2.16 21.16 -3.19
CA GLU A 378 3.52 21.19 -3.73
C GLU A 378 3.94 19.78 -4.13
N ALA A 379 4.66 19.67 -5.23
CA ALA A 379 5.10 18.39 -5.78
C ALA A 379 6.61 18.37 -6.00
N LEU A 380 7.21 17.22 -5.71
CA LEU A 380 8.63 16.94 -5.86
C LEU A 380 8.78 15.68 -6.69
N VAL A 381 9.59 15.73 -7.74
CA VAL A 381 9.73 14.62 -8.70
C VAL A 381 11.19 14.39 -9.05
N VAL A 382 11.61 13.14 -9.22
CA VAL A 382 12.95 12.84 -9.77
C VAL A 382 13.04 13.36 -11.22
N GLY A 383 14.01 14.22 -11.49
CA GLY A 383 14.28 14.78 -12.81
C GLY A 383 15.13 13.88 -13.72
N ASP A 384 15.64 12.77 -13.20
CA ASP A 384 16.55 11.88 -13.94
C ASP A 384 15.82 10.96 -14.93
N ASP A 385 14.53 10.67 -14.71
CA ASP A 385 13.74 9.72 -15.49
C ASP A 385 12.57 10.39 -16.22
N GLU A 386 12.53 10.26 -17.56
CA GLU A 386 11.48 10.82 -18.43
C GLU A 386 10.10 10.20 -18.16
N ILE A 387 10.04 8.99 -17.60
CA ILE A 387 8.77 8.34 -17.26
C ILE A 387 7.96 9.15 -16.24
N LEU A 388 8.62 10.04 -15.48
CA LEU A 388 7.99 10.88 -14.47
C LEU A 388 7.57 12.27 -14.99
N ASP A 389 7.90 12.62 -16.24
CA ASP A 389 7.53 13.91 -16.83
C ASP A 389 6.03 14.22 -16.77
N PRO A 390 5.09 13.26 -16.89
CA PRO A 390 3.66 13.52 -16.71
C PRO A 390 3.29 14.09 -15.33
N PHE A 391 4.12 13.90 -14.30
CA PHE A 391 3.88 14.39 -12.94
C PHE A 391 4.64 15.68 -12.60
N ALA A 392 5.53 16.13 -13.49
CA ALA A 392 6.50 17.18 -13.21
C ALA A 392 5.98 18.62 -13.41
N GLY A 393 4.78 18.80 -13.98
CA GLY A 393 4.23 20.13 -14.22
C GLY A 393 4.14 20.96 -12.93
N GLY A 394 4.92 22.04 -12.82
CA GLY A 394 4.99 22.87 -11.61
C GLY A 394 5.61 22.20 -10.38
N ALA A 395 6.22 21.02 -10.53
CA ALA A 395 6.95 20.34 -9.46
C ALA A 395 8.41 20.82 -9.43
N LEU A 396 9.02 20.80 -8.24
CA LEU A 396 10.48 20.93 -8.15
C LEU A 396 11.11 19.59 -8.52
N ARG A 397 12.00 19.61 -9.51
CA ARG A 397 12.74 18.44 -9.97
C ARG A 397 14.05 18.30 -9.20
N PHE A 398 14.34 17.11 -8.68
CA PHE A 398 15.61 16.80 -8.02
C PHE A 398 16.29 15.61 -8.70
N GLY A 399 17.62 15.53 -8.66
CA GLY A 399 18.34 14.46 -9.33
C GLY A 399 19.82 14.74 -9.55
N LEU A 400 20.46 13.90 -10.35
CA LEU A 400 21.88 14.01 -10.72
C LEU A 400 22.08 14.60 -12.12
N GLY A 401 21.05 14.49 -12.96
CA GLY A 401 21.02 14.92 -14.34
C GLY A 401 20.74 16.42 -14.50
N PRO A 402 20.90 16.94 -15.73
CA PRO A 402 20.74 18.36 -16.04
C PRO A 402 19.29 18.87 -16.01
N ARG A 403 18.30 17.97 -15.87
CA ARG A 403 16.88 18.31 -15.80
C ARG A 403 16.40 18.62 -14.37
N ALA A 404 17.26 18.44 -13.37
CA ALA A 404 16.96 18.71 -11.97
C ALA A 404 17.16 20.20 -11.63
N ASP A 405 16.17 20.79 -10.96
CA ASP A 405 16.27 22.13 -10.36
C ASP A 405 17.18 22.09 -9.12
N MET A 406 17.07 21.01 -8.33
CA MET A 406 17.99 20.70 -7.23
C MET A 406 18.89 19.53 -7.64
N ARG A 407 20.12 19.85 -8.01
CA ARG A 407 21.07 18.90 -8.57
C ARG A 407 22.13 18.48 -7.57
N GLY A 408 22.34 17.17 -7.45
CA GLY A 408 23.51 16.59 -6.79
C GLY A 408 24.70 16.50 -7.75
N GLU A 409 25.82 17.07 -7.35
CA GLU A 409 27.06 17.16 -8.14
C GLU A 409 28.23 16.48 -7.42
N ASP A 410 29.34 16.25 -8.13
CA ASP A 410 30.57 15.65 -7.60
C ASP A 410 30.34 14.35 -6.80
N VAL A 411 29.48 13.48 -7.34
CA VAL A 411 29.10 12.23 -6.67
C VAL A 411 30.28 11.27 -6.61
N VAL A 412 30.66 10.91 -5.38
CA VAL A 412 31.65 9.88 -5.08
C VAL A 412 30.97 8.75 -4.32
N LEU A 413 30.92 7.57 -4.94
CA LEU A 413 30.39 6.35 -4.32
C LEU A 413 31.54 5.58 -3.69
N GLY A 414 31.41 5.23 -2.41
CA GLY A 414 32.38 4.43 -1.67
C GLY A 414 31.76 3.18 -1.04
N PRO A 415 32.59 2.29 -0.47
CA PRO A 415 32.12 1.10 0.23
C PRO A 415 31.26 1.47 1.44
N ASP A 416 31.69 2.42 2.25
CA ASP A 416 31.04 2.75 3.52
C ASP A 416 30.00 3.88 3.41
N GLY A 417 29.80 4.45 2.22
CA GLY A 417 28.95 5.63 2.08
C GLY A 417 29.05 6.31 0.73
N SER A 418 28.53 7.52 0.65
CA SER A 418 28.57 8.34 -0.56
C SER A 418 28.72 9.81 -0.22
N ARG A 419 29.35 10.58 -1.11
CA ARG A 419 29.50 12.04 -0.98
C ARG A 419 29.02 12.72 -2.24
N PHE A 420 28.47 13.91 -2.10
CA PHE A 420 28.02 14.76 -3.21
C PHE A 420 27.89 16.21 -2.73
N ARG A 421 27.63 17.14 -3.66
CA ARG A 421 27.44 18.56 -3.38
C ARG A 421 26.11 19.07 -3.93
N ILE A 422 25.54 20.08 -3.28
CA ILE A 422 24.43 20.89 -3.80
C ILE A 422 24.78 22.35 -3.49
N ASN A 423 24.85 23.21 -4.51
CA ASN A 423 25.17 24.64 -4.35
C ASN A 423 26.36 24.88 -3.40
N ASP A 424 27.46 24.18 -3.65
CA ASP A 424 28.70 24.20 -2.85
C ASP A 424 28.65 23.65 -1.41
N ILE A 425 27.49 23.18 -0.95
CA ILE A 425 27.37 22.48 0.34
C ILE A 425 27.69 21.00 0.14
N ALA A 426 28.63 20.47 0.93
CA ALA A 426 29.00 19.07 0.90
C ALA A 426 28.06 18.23 1.77
N PHE A 427 27.59 17.12 1.22
CA PHE A 427 26.79 16.12 1.89
C PHE A 427 27.54 14.79 1.94
N GLU A 428 27.46 14.11 3.08
CA GLU A 428 27.99 12.77 3.29
C GLU A 428 26.89 11.84 3.78
N LEU A 429 26.85 10.62 3.26
CA LEU A 429 25.92 9.57 3.66
C LEU A 429 26.73 8.36 4.13
N GLN A 430 26.33 7.76 5.26
CA GLN A 430 26.88 6.48 5.73
C GLN A 430 26.17 5.26 5.10
N VAL A 431 25.16 5.51 4.27
CA VAL A 431 24.47 4.47 3.50
C VAL A 431 25.02 4.48 2.07
N PRO A 432 25.60 3.37 1.59
CA PRO A 432 26.23 3.34 0.26
C PRO A 432 25.20 3.23 -0.88
N GLY A 433 25.68 3.49 -2.09
CA GLY A 433 24.95 3.25 -3.33
C GLY A 433 24.30 4.50 -3.94
N ALA A 434 24.33 4.59 -5.27
CA ALA A 434 23.80 5.74 -6.02
C ALA A 434 22.32 6.01 -5.74
N HIS A 435 21.53 4.96 -5.56
CA HIS A 435 20.11 5.07 -5.22
C HIS A 435 19.89 5.81 -3.89
N ASN A 436 20.81 5.69 -2.92
CA ASN A 436 20.73 6.43 -1.66
C ASN A 436 21.13 7.91 -1.81
N VAL A 437 21.96 8.26 -2.79
CA VAL A 437 22.21 9.66 -3.15
C VAL A 437 20.93 10.30 -3.70
N ILE A 438 20.21 9.61 -4.59
CA ILE A 438 18.91 10.08 -5.12
C ILE A 438 17.88 10.18 -3.99
N ASN A 439 17.82 9.21 -3.08
CA ASN A 439 16.95 9.27 -1.90
C ASN A 439 17.30 10.48 -1.01
N ALA A 440 18.58 10.76 -0.79
CA ALA A 440 18.99 11.92 -0.02
C ALA A 440 18.64 13.23 -0.72
N LEU A 441 18.78 13.32 -2.05
CA LEU A 441 18.32 14.47 -2.83
C LEU A 441 16.81 14.70 -2.68
N ALA A 442 16.00 13.62 -2.69
CA ALA A 442 14.57 13.71 -2.43
C ALA A 442 14.29 14.30 -1.04
N ALA A 443 15.03 13.82 -0.03
CA ALA A 443 14.87 14.27 1.35
C ALA A 443 15.29 15.73 1.55
N ILE A 444 16.42 16.13 0.94
CA ILE A 444 16.93 17.51 0.96
C ILE A 444 15.93 18.44 0.26
N ALA A 445 15.46 18.07 -0.93
CA ALA A 445 14.48 18.86 -1.69
C ALA A 445 13.19 19.06 -0.90
N THR A 446 12.72 18.00 -0.23
CA THR A 446 11.56 18.07 0.68
C THR A 446 11.80 19.04 1.84
N CYS A 447 12.93 18.92 2.53
CA CYS A 447 13.24 19.78 3.68
C CYS A 447 13.50 21.23 3.26
N HIS A 448 14.05 21.45 2.07
CA HIS A 448 14.24 22.76 1.48
C HIS A 448 12.91 23.46 1.23
N VAL A 449 11.93 22.76 0.63
CA VAL A 449 10.56 23.27 0.46
C VAL A 449 9.89 23.58 1.80
N LEU A 450 10.20 22.79 2.85
CA LEU A 450 9.74 23.06 4.22
C LEU A 450 10.48 24.24 4.91
N GLY A 451 11.45 24.86 4.25
CA GLY A 451 12.15 26.06 4.72
C GLY A 451 13.38 25.78 5.58
N VAL A 452 13.95 24.57 5.52
CA VAL A 452 15.23 24.26 6.18
C VAL A 452 16.39 24.70 5.27
N PRO A 453 17.38 25.47 5.77
CA PRO A 453 18.59 25.80 5.01
C PRO A 453 19.45 24.56 4.70
N LEU A 454 20.14 24.53 3.55
CA LEU A 454 20.92 23.36 3.12
C LEU A 454 22.02 22.99 4.12
N GLU A 455 22.64 24.00 4.73
CA GLU A 455 23.71 23.86 5.72
C GLU A 455 23.25 23.12 6.98
N GLU A 456 21.98 23.30 7.38
CA GLU A 456 21.39 22.62 8.54
C GLU A 456 21.09 21.14 8.27
N MET A 457 21.05 20.71 7.00
CA MET A 457 20.71 19.34 6.62
C MET A 457 21.92 18.40 6.54
N ALA A 458 23.13 18.94 6.35
CA ALA A 458 24.34 18.16 6.09
C ALA A 458 24.71 17.26 7.29
N ALA A 459 24.76 17.83 8.50
CA ALA A 459 25.13 17.08 9.71
C ALA A 459 24.10 15.99 10.08
N PRO A 460 22.77 16.25 10.07
CA PRO A 460 21.78 15.20 10.28
C PRO A 460 21.87 14.04 9.28
N LEU A 461 22.07 14.34 7.98
CA LEU A 461 22.25 13.28 6.97
C LEU A 461 23.54 12.48 7.17
N ALA A 462 24.64 13.12 7.58
CA ALA A 462 25.88 12.42 7.91
C ALA A 462 25.73 11.53 9.16
N ALA A 463 24.79 11.85 10.05
CA ALA A 463 24.46 11.05 11.23
C ALA A 463 23.49 9.89 10.93
N PHE A 464 22.74 9.94 9.82
CA PHE A 464 21.79 8.89 9.44
C PHE A 464 22.49 7.54 9.24
N ARG A 465 21.96 6.48 9.87
CA ARG A 465 22.54 5.12 9.85
C ARG A 465 21.75 4.12 9.00
N GLY A 466 20.73 4.58 8.28
CA GLY A 466 19.85 3.70 7.51
C GLY A 466 18.61 3.29 8.28
N ILE A 467 17.86 2.36 7.69
CA ILE A 467 16.65 1.77 8.25
C ILE A 467 16.76 0.25 8.29
N GLY A 468 15.93 -0.39 9.11
CA GLY A 468 15.93 -1.84 9.26
C GLY A 468 15.84 -2.54 7.91
N ARG A 469 16.72 -3.54 7.70
CA ARG A 469 16.79 -4.36 6.48
C ARG A 469 16.95 -3.56 5.18
N ARG A 470 17.54 -2.36 5.16
CA ARG A 470 17.96 -1.70 3.91
C ARG A 470 19.47 -1.62 3.87
N PHE A 471 20.07 -2.57 3.17
CA PHE A 471 21.51 -2.80 3.12
C PHE A 471 22.15 -2.84 4.52
N GLN A 472 21.48 -3.51 5.46
CA GLN A 472 21.88 -3.52 6.87
C GLN A 472 23.02 -4.51 7.10
N THR A 473 24.17 -4.03 7.56
CA THR A 473 25.27 -4.90 7.99
C THR A 473 24.86 -5.68 9.24
N VAL A 474 24.81 -7.02 9.12
CA VAL A 474 24.56 -7.95 10.23
C VAL A 474 25.85 -8.18 11.02
N GLY A 475 26.98 -8.27 10.33
CA GLY A 475 28.30 -8.41 10.93
C GLY A 475 29.36 -8.85 9.94
N LYS A 476 30.59 -9.03 10.44
CA LYS A 476 31.75 -9.49 9.67
C LYS A 476 32.43 -10.64 10.41
N ALA A 477 32.73 -11.72 9.70
CA ALA A 477 33.44 -12.88 10.23
C ALA A 477 34.46 -13.38 9.22
N HIS A 478 35.71 -13.59 9.65
CA HIS A 478 36.80 -14.10 8.81
C HIS A 478 36.99 -13.33 7.48
N GLY A 479 36.74 -12.02 7.51
CA GLY A 479 36.82 -11.15 6.33
C GLY A 479 35.64 -11.31 5.35
N VAL A 480 34.57 -11.99 5.74
CA VAL A 480 33.28 -12.06 5.02
C VAL A 480 32.27 -11.14 5.69
N GLU A 481 31.60 -10.29 4.92
CA GLU A 481 30.52 -9.42 5.41
C GLU A 481 29.15 -10.04 5.11
N VAL A 482 28.20 -9.94 6.06
CA VAL A 482 26.83 -10.39 5.86
C VAL A 482 25.87 -9.19 5.91
N ILE A 483 25.08 -9.02 4.87
CA ILE A 483 24.09 -7.94 4.70
C ILE A 483 22.68 -8.52 4.65
N ASP A 484 21.74 -7.89 5.36
CA ASP A 484 20.29 -8.13 5.25
C ASP A 484 19.62 -6.98 4.50
N ASP A 485 18.89 -7.31 3.44
CA ASP A 485 18.22 -6.36 2.56
C ASP A 485 16.77 -6.78 2.23
N PHE A 486 15.87 -5.79 2.21
CA PHE A 486 14.46 -5.95 1.90
C PHE A 486 14.17 -6.04 0.40
N ALA A 487 15.19 -5.99 -0.45
CA ALA A 487 15.07 -6.06 -1.90
C ALA A 487 14.24 -7.28 -2.34
N HIS A 488 13.18 -7.01 -3.10
CA HIS A 488 12.19 -8.02 -3.52
C HIS A 488 11.64 -7.80 -4.93
N ASN A 489 11.91 -6.65 -5.53
CA ASN A 489 11.59 -6.39 -6.92
C ASN A 489 12.91 -6.26 -7.72
N PRO A 490 12.87 -6.40 -9.05
CA PRO A 490 14.04 -6.32 -9.92
C PRO A 490 14.97 -5.14 -9.65
N GLU A 491 14.43 -3.92 -9.53
CA GLU A 491 15.23 -2.71 -9.40
C GLU A 491 15.87 -2.57 -8.01
N LYS A 492 15.15 -2.97 -6.95
CA LYS A 492 15.72 -3.06 -5.59
C LYS A 492 16.84 -4.09 -5.53
N ILE A 493 16.68 -5.24 -6.19
CA ILE A 493 17.71 -6.30 -6.27
C ILE A 493 18.94 -5.77 -7.01
N ALA A 494 18.75 -5.11 -8.15
CA ALA A 494 19.85 -4.51 -8.90
C ALA A 494 20.61 -3.47 -8.06
N ALA A 495 19.89 -2.58 -7.37
CA ALA A 495 20.49 -1.60 -6.48
C ALA A 495 21.30 -2.24 -5.35
N ALA A 496 20.77 -3.29 -4.70
CA ALA A 496 21.45 -4.01 -3.62
C ALA A 496 22.72 -4.73 -4.12
N VAL A 497 22.64 -5.43 -5.26
CA VAL A 497 23.81 -6.12 -5.85
C VAL A 497 24.90 -5.13 -6.27
N ARG A 498 24.54 -4.02 -6.94
CA ARG A 498 25.51 -2.98 -7.31
C ARG A 498 26.18 -2.35 -6.09
N THR A 499 25.42 -2.16 -5.01
CA THR A 499 25.94 -1.62 -3.75
C THR A 499 26.88 -2.62 -3.07
N ALA A 500 26.56 -3.91 -3.08
CA ALA A 500 27.46 -4.97 -2.61
C ALA A 500 28.79 -4.98 -3.38
N LYS A 501 28.75 -4.72 -4.69
CA LYS A 501 29.96 -4.64 -5.54
C LYS A 501 30.86 -3.45 -5.25
N LEU A 502 30.40 -2.44 -4.51
CA LEU A 502 31.27 -1.38 -3.99
C LEU A 502 32.13 -1.85 -2.82
N ARG A 503 31.72 -2.92 -2.12
CA ARG A 503 32.38 -3.45 -0.92
C ARG A 503 33.18 -4.72 -1.16
N ALA A 504 32.78 -5.52 -2.16
CA ALA A 504 33.36 -6.82 -2.44
C ALA A 504 33.46 -7.08 -3.95
N THR A 505 34.47 -7.84 -4.35
CA THR A 505 34.62 -8.30 -5.74
C THR A 505 33.71 -9.49 -6.06
N ARG A 506 33.24 -10.21 -5.03
CA ARG A 506 32.41 -11.40 -5.16
C ARG A 506 31.22 -11.33 -4.20
N VAL A 507 30.03 -11.50 -4.77
CA VAL A 507 28.75 -11.46 -4.06
C VAL A 507 28.15 -12.87 -3.98
N LEU A 508 27.86 -13.30 -2.76
CA LEU A 508 27.11 -14.51 -2.45
C LEU A 508 25.65 -14.10 -2.18
N ALA A 509 24.86 -14.00 -3.25
CA ALA A 509 23.48 -13.56 -3.20
C ALA A 509 22.54 -14.68 -2.74
N ILE A 510 21.63 -14.34 -1.83
CA ILE A 510 20.52 -15.19 -1.40
C ILE A 510 19.24 -14.43 -1.67
N TYR A 511 18.29 -15.08 -2.32
CA TYR A 511 16.99 -14.47 -2.57
C TYR A 511 15.85 -15.41 -2.18
N GLN A 512 14.87 -14.89 -1.44
CA GLN A 512 13.61 -15.58 -1.21
C GLN A 512 12.46 -14.80 -1.87
N PRO A 513 11.87 -15.32 -2.97
CA PRO A 513 10.69 -14.71 -3.56
C PRO A 513 9.51 -14.72 -2.58
N HIS A 514 8.56 -13.79 -2.73
CA HIS A 514 7.43 -13.67 -1.83
C HIS A 514 6.09 -13.77 -2.59
N GLY A 515 5.28 -14.77 -2.24
CA GLY A 515 3.99 -15.04 -2.86
C GLY A 515 4.08 -15.52 -4.31
N TYR A 516 3.28 -16.54 -4.66
CA TYR A 516 3.29 -17.11 -6.02
C TYR A 516 2.75 -16.15 -7.08
N GLY A 517 1.76 -15.31 -6.76
CA GLY A 517 1.22 -14.30 -7.67
C GLY A 517 2.26 -13.26 -8.10
N PRO A 518 2.83 -12.47 -7.16
CA PRO A 518 3.87 -11.49 -7.48
C PRO A 518 5.11 -12.12 -8.11
N THR A 519 5.53 -13.30 -7.62
CA THR A 519 6.69 -13.99 -8.19
C THR A 519 6.47 -14.40 -9.64
N ARG A 520 5.28 -14.87 -10.01
CA ARG A 520 4.94 -15.18 -11.40
C ARG A 520 4.93 -13.92 -12.27
N PHE A 521 4.34 -12.85 -11.75
CA PHE A 521 4.21 -11.57 -12.45
C PHE A 521 5.58 -10.98 -12.85
N LEU A 522 6.56 -11.06 -11.95
CA LEU A 522 7.91 -10.51 -12.13
C LEU A 522 8.96 -11.56 -12.55
N ARG A 523 8.57 -12.82 -12.84
CA ARG A 523 9.52 -13.92 -13.09
C ARG A 523 10.56 -13.58 -14.16
N ARG A 524 10.11 -13.06 -15.30
CA ARG A 524 11.00 -12.69 -16.41
C ARG A 524 11.96 -11.57 -16.02
N ASP A 525 11.48 -10.61 -15.25
CA ASP A 525 12.25 -9.46 -14.79
C ASP A 525 13.31 -9.88 -13.75
N PHE A 526 12.99 -10.83 -12.87
CA PHE A 526 13.97 -11.43 -11.96
C PHE A 526 15.09 -12.14 -12.72
N VAL A 527 14.74 -13.00 -13.68
CA VAL A 527 15.74 -13.72 -14.49
C VAL A 527 16.64 -12.74 -15.25
N ALA A 528 16.06 -11.69 -15.84
CA ALA A 528 16.83 -10.65 -16.53
C ALA A 528 17.75 -9.88 -15.59
N THR A 529 17.27 -9.53 -14.39
CA THR A 529 18.04 -8.78 -13.41
C THR A 529 19.20 -9.60 -12.88
N PHE A 530 18.97 -10.81 -12.38
CA PHE A 530 20.06 -11.63 -11.85
C PHE A 530 21.10 -11.95 -12.92
N ALA A 531 20.66 -12.20 -14.16
CA ALA A 531 21.58 -12.46 -15.26
C ALA A 531 22.47 -11.26 -15.60
N ARG A 532 21.92 -10.04 -15.51
CA ARG A 532 22.62 -8.78 -15.78
C ARG A 532 23.54 -8.37 -14.65
N GLU A 533 23.11 -8.51 -13.40
CA GLU A 533 23.80 -7.93 -12.24
C GLU A 533 24.85 -8.86 -11.63
N LEU A 534 24.71 -10.18 -11.76
CA LEU A 534 25.68 -11.14 -11.23
C LEU A 534 26.76 -11.47 -12.28
N GLY A 535 28.02 -11.36 -11.88
CA GLY A 535 29.18 -11.71 -12.69
C GLY A 535 29.58 -13.19 -12.53
N ALA A 536 30.65 -13.59 -13.21
CA ALA A 536 31.09 -14.99 -13.26
C ALA A 536 31.52 -15.58 -11.90
N GLU A 537 32.05 -14.75 -11.00
CA GLU A 537 32.48 -15.18 -9.65
C GLU A 537 31.34 -15.14 -8.63
N ASP A 538 30.25 -14.43 -8.95
CA ASP A 538 29.10 -14.26 -8.07
C ASP A 538 28.26 -15.53 -8.06
N ARG A 539 27.52 -15.75 -6.97
CA ARG A 539 26.67 -16.94 -6.82
C ARG A 539 25.31 -16.56 -6.29
N LEU A 540 24.26 -17.21 -6.81
CA LEU A 540 22.89 -17.04 -6.36
C LEU A 540 22.36 -18.33 -5.74
N TRP A 541 21.79 -18.22 -4.54
CA TRP A 541 20.91 -19.24 -3.99
C TRP A 541 19.50 -18.69 -3.84
N MET A 542 18.52 -19.43 -4.36
CA MET A 542 17.11 -19.12 -4.12
C MET A 542 16.50 -20.11 -3.14
N LEU A 543 15.91 -19.59 -2.07
CA LEU A 543 14.99 -20.35 -1.23
C LEU A 543 13.64 -20.48 -1.94
N GLU A 544 12.82 -21.44 -1.50
CA GLU A 544 11.45 -21.57 -2.00
C GLU A 544 10.63 -20.30 -1.72
N VAL A 545 9.67 -20.03 -2.61
CA VAL A 545 8.75 -18.90 -2.54
C VAL A 545 8.08 -18.87 -1.16
N PHE A 546 8.28 -17.78 -0.42
CA PHE A 546 7.63 -17.59 0.87
C PHE A 546 6.11 -17.43 0.68
N TYR A 547 5.34 -18.28 1.36
CA TYR A 547 3.88 -18.29 1.28
C TYR A 547 3.24 -18.19 2.66
N ALA A 548 2.67 -17.03 2.95
CA ALA A 548 1.99 -16.76 4.22
C ALA A 548 0.52 -17.21 4.27
N GLY A 549 -0.01 -17.82 3.21
CA GLY A 549 -1.44 -18.15 3.06
C GLY A 549 -2.08 -17.53 1.81
N GLY A 550 -3.36 -17.84 1.56
CA GLY A 550 -4.17 -17.30 0.46
C GLY A 550 -4.69 -18.35 -0.54
N THR A 551 -5.15 -17.89 -1.70
CA THR A 551 -5.74 -18.71 -2.78
C THR A 551 -4.85 -18.86 -4.01
N ALA A 552 -3.59 -18.40 -3.95
CA ALA A 552 -2.70 -18.40 -5.12
C ALA A 552 -2.28 -19.84 -5.51
N THR A 553 -2.35 -20.13 -6.81
CA THR A 553 -1.91 -21.42 -7.37
C THR A 553 -0.41 -21.61 -7.21
N ARG A 554 -0.01 -22.78 -6.70
CA ARG A 554 1.39 -23.20 -6.48
C ARG A 554 1.85 -24.20 -7.54
N ASP A 555 1.91 -23.76 -8.78
CA ASP A 555 2.20 -24.57 -9.98
C ASP A 555 3.65 -24.41 -10.50
N PHE A 556 4.50 -23.64 -9.82
CA PHE A 556 5.93 -23.51 -10.11
C PHE A 556 6.73 -23.42 -8.80
N SER A 557 8.03 -23.62 -8.86
CA SER A 557 8.97 -23.50 -7.72
C SER A 557 10.02 -22.43 -8.01
N ALA A 558 10.65 -21.89 -6.96
CA ALA A 558 11.87 -21.09 -7.13
C ALA A 558 12.98 -21.84 -7.90
N ALA A 559 12.98 -23.18 -7.88
CA ALA A 559 13.90 -24.00 -8.69
C ALA A 559 13.75 -23.76 -10.20
N ASP A 560 12.53 -23.46 -10.68
CA ASP A 560 12.32 -23.17 -12.10
C ASP A 560 12.95 -21.83 -12.51
N ILE A 561 12.90 -20.83 -11.63
CA ILE A 561 13.53 -19.52 -11.83
C ILE A 561 15.05 -19.66 -11.82
N VAL A 562 15.59 -20.48 -10.91
CA VAL A 562 17.02 -20.80 -10.87
C VAL A 562 17.48 -21.44 -12.18
N ALA A 563 16.72 -22.39 -12.72
CA ALA A 563 17.07 -23.04 -13.97
C ALA A 563 17.11 -22.04 -15.15
N GLU A 564 16.18 -21.08 -15.19
CA GLU A 564 16.17 -20.01 -16.19
C GLU A 564 17.36 -19.05 -16.06
N ILE A 565 17.80 -18.74 -14.84
CA ILE A 565 19.00 -17.93 -14.58
C ILE A 565 20.26 -18.71 -14.97
N ALA A 566 20.37 -19.98 -14.58
CA ALA A 566 21.49 -20.84 -14.92
C ALA A 566 21.64 -21.03 -16.44
N ALA A 567 20.51 -21.13 -17.17
CA ALA A 567 20.50 -21.20 -18.64
C ALA A 567 21.06 -19.94 -19.32
N ARG A 568 21.17 -18.81 -18.60
CA ARG A 568 21.83 -17.58 -19.07
C ARG A 568 23.32 -17.50 -18.72
N GLY A 569 23.87 -18.54 -18.08
CA GLY A 569 25.29 -18.65 -17.77
C GLY A 569 25.70 -18.19 -16.38
N ASN A 570 24.76 -17.83 -15.50
CA ASN A 570 25.04 -17.44 -14.12
C ASN A 570 25.06 -18.64 -13.18
N GLU A 571 25.94 -18.62 -12.18
CA GLU A 571 26.02 -19.64 -11.13
C GLU A 571 24.85 -19.49 -10.13
N ALA A 572 23.73 -20.16 -10.42
CA ALA A 572 22.52 -20.15 -9.59
C ALA A 572 22.11 -21.56 -9.14
N ALA A 573 21.68 -21.70 -7.89
CA ALA A 573 21.21 -22.98 -7.33
C ALA A 573 19.98 -22.81 -6.43
N PHE A 574 19.12 -23.83 -6.42
CA PHE A 574 18.00 -23.91 -5.47
C PHE A 574 18.51 -24.37 -4.10
N ALA A 575 18.08 -23.70 -3.04
CA ALA A 575 18.39 -24.06 -1.67
C ALA A 575 17.22 -24.85 -1.06
N PRO A 576 17.37 -26.17 -0.83
CA PRO A 576 16.27 -27.03 -0.37
C PRO A 576 15.86 -26.76 1.09
N SER A 577 16.77 -26.21 1.90
CA SER A 577 16.46 -25.75 3.26
C SER A 577 17.43 -24.65 3.70
N ARG A 578 17.07 -23.96 4.79
CA ARG A 578 17.92 -22.93 5.41
C ARG A 578 19.18 -23.51 6.03
N GLU A 579 19.07 -24.68 6.65
CA GLU A 579 20.20 -25.40 7.26
C GLU A 579 21.21 -25.78 6.18
N TRP A 580 20.73 -26.29 5.04
CA TRP A 580 21.57 -26.58 3.89
C TRP A 580 22.27 -25.32 3.39
N LEU A 581 21.54 -24.21 3.27
CA LEU A 581 22.06 -22.94 2.78
C LEU A 581 23.16 -22.38 3.70
N VAL A 582 22.92 -22.38 5.01
CA VAL A 582 23.91 -21.96 6.03
C VAL A 582 25.17 -22.81 5.91
N ALA A 583 25.04 -24.15 5.84
CA ALA A 583 26.19 -25.05 5.70
C ALA A 583 26.94 -24.85 4.38
N ARG A 584 26.22 -24.58 3.28
CA ARG A 584 26.80 -24.33 1.96
C ARG A 584 27.61 -23.04 1.95
N ILE A 585 27.03 -21.94 2.44
CA ILE A 585 27.71 -20.64 2.50
C ILE A 585 28.92 -20.70 3.42
N SER A 586 28.80 -21.33 4.59
CA SER A 586 29.91 -21.46 5.55
C SER A 586 31.13 -22.18 4.96
N ARG A 587 30.93 -23.05 3.96
CA ARG A 587 32.01 -23.74 3.23
C ARG A 587 32.56 -22.94 2.05
N ASP A 588 31.68 -22.20 1.37
CA ASP A 588 31.98 -21.57 0.09
C ASP A 588 32.49 -20.14 0.21
N ALA A 589 32.15 -19.46 1.32
CA ALA A 589 32.55 -18.10 1.63
C ALA A 589 34.05 -18.02 1.94
N ARG A 590 34.69 -16.97 1.42
CA ARG A 590 36.13 -16.72 1.54
C ARG A 590 36.36 -15.25 1.89
N GLN A 591 37.53 -14.96 2.43
CA GLN A 591 37.93 -13.58 2.73
C GLN A 591 37.72 -12.67 1.51
N GLY A 592 37.04 -11.54 1.72
CA GLY A 592 36.69 -10.58 0.66
C GLY A 592 35.31 -10.81 0.03
N ASP A 593 34.61 -11.91 0.35
CA ASP A 593 33.23 -12.13 -0.09
C ASP A 593 32.24 -11.26 0.71
N LEU A 594 31.12 -10.91 0.08
CA LEU A 594 29.94 -10.33 0.74
C LEU A 594 28.73 -11.24 0.52
N VAL A 595 28.10 -11.67 1.61
CA VAL A 595 26.83 -12.41 1.58
C VAL A 595 25.66 -11.44 1.65
N LEU A 596 24.82 -11.45 0.63
CA LEU A 596 23.69 -10.53 0.50
C LEU A 596 22.37 -11.31 0.61
N VAL A 597 21.67 -11.16 1.73
CA VAL A 597 20.39 -11.82 2.00
C VAL A 597 19.24 -10.90 1.61
N MET A 598 18.44 -11.29 0.61
CA MET A 598 17.37 -10.47 0.04
C MET A 598 15.99 -11.12 0.17
N GLY A 599 14.98 -10.31 0.52
CA GLY A 599 13.56 -10.68 0.45
C GLY A 599 12.70 -9.80 1.35
N ALA A 600 11.38 -9.74 1.10
CA ALA A 600 10.49 -8.83 1.82
C ALA A 600 9.70 -9.50 2.95
N ARG A 601 8.67 -10.29 2.58
CA ARG A 601 7.55 -10.66 3.48
C ARG A 601 7.86 -11.73 4.53
N ASP A 602 8.98 -12.43 4.43
CA ASP A 602 9.40 -13.39 5.45
C ASP A 602 10.20 -12.68 6.55
N PRO A 603 9.62 -12.44 7.75
CA PRO A 603 10.31 -11.73 8.83
C PRO A 603 11.49 -12.53 9.41
N SER A 604 11.58 -13.82 9.12
CA SER A 604 12.64 -14.68 9.65
C SER A 604 13.93 -14.66 8.82
N LEU A 605 13.97 -13.92 7.71
CA LEU A 605 15.19 -13.72 6.91
C LEU A 605 16.32 -13.03 7.69
N SER A 606 15.99 -12.09 8.58
CA SER A 606 17.00 -11.48 9.46
C SER A 606 17.63 -12.49 10.42
N ALA A 607 16.86 -13.49 10.86
CA ALA A 607 17.39 -14.60 11.67
C ALA A 607 18.27 -15.53 10.83
N LEU A 608 17.92 -15.77 9.55
CA LEU A 608 18.75 -16.51 8.61
C LEU A 608 20.10 -15.81 8.38
N ALA A 609 20.10 -14.49 8.18
CA ALA A 609 21.34 -13.72 8.00
C ALA A 609 22.27 -13.85 9.23
N ARG A 610 21.72 -13.77 10.45
CA ARG A 610 22.49 -14.04 11.68
C ARG A 610 23.00 -15.48 11.78
N ALA A 611 22.19 -16.45 11.37
CA ALA A 611 22.59 -17.86 11.36
C ALA A 611 23.73 -18.14 10.37
N ILE A 612 23.74 -17.46 9.22
CA ILE A 612 24.83 -17.51 8.25
C ILE A 612 26.11 -16.93 8.84
N LEU A 613 26.05 -15.75 9.45
CA LEU A 613 27.19 -15.13 10.13
C LEU A 613 27.80 -16.09 11.18
N ALA A 614 26.97 -16.63 12.07
CA ALA A 614 27.39 -17.61 13.08
C ALA A 614 27.90 -18.94 12.47
N GLY A 615 27.43 -19.30 11.28
CA GLY A 615 27.94 -20.45 10.51
C GLY A 615 29.37 -20.21 10.03
N ILE A 616 29.61 -19.03 9.43
CA ILE A 616 30.94 -18.59 8.96
C ILE A 616 31.91 -18.52 10.14
N GLU A 617 31.50 -17.91 11.27
CA GLU A 617 32.33 -17.81 12.48
C GLU A 617 32.84 -19.18 12.96
N ARG A 618 31.96 -20.20 12.98
CA ARG A 618 32.28 -21.56 13.44
C ARG A 618 33.12 -22.38 12.47
N ALA A 619 32.96 -22.16 11.16
CA ALA A 619 33.62 -22.96 10.14
C ALA A 619 35.16 -22.80 10.13
N ALA A 620 35.68 -21.69 10.67
CA ALA A 620 37.12 -21.43 10.71
C ALA A 620 37.81 -21.81 12.03
N THR A 621 37.10 -22.35 13.03
CA THR A 621 37.75 -22.91 14.22
C THR A 621 38.23 -24.32 13.89
N PRO A 622 39.55 -24.59 13.79
CA PRO A 622 40.01 -25.97 13.65
C PRO A 622 39.59 -26.72 14.92
N ALA A 623 39.03 -27.92 14.79
CA ALA A 623 38.85 -28.80 15.93
C ALA A 623 40.21 -28.97 16.63
N PRO A 624 40.29 -28.87 17.97
CA PRO A 624 41.54 -29.13 18.66
C PRO A 624 41.96 -30.56 18.35
N VAL A 625 43.15 -30.72 17.79
CA VAL A 625 43.77 -32.02 17.53
C VAL A 625 43.85 -32.75 18.87
N LYS A 626 43.10 -33.85 19.02
CA LYS A 626 43.20 -34.77 20.16
C LYS A 626 44.24 -35.83 19.89
#